data_AF-A0A8H4T8D7-F1
#
_entry.id   AF-A0A8H4T8D7-F1
#
_cell.length_a   1.000
_cell.length_b   1.000
_cell.length_c   1.000
_cell.angle_alpha   90.00
_cell.angle_beta   90.00
_cell.angle_gamma   90.00
#
_symmetry.space_group_name_H-M   'P 1'
#
loop_
_entity.id
_entity.type
_entity.pdbx_description
1 polymer ?
#
loop_
_entity_poly.entity_id
_entity_poly.type
_entity_poly.pdbx_seq_one_letter_code
_entity_poly.pdbx_strand_id
1 'polypeptide(L)'
;MFPRTFASSQSRPILKNSLISVSKRLSHGSRDRSIGQEAASMMTRNFKDRRFIRRQILHANQVQKLALTLHRPVLSGVDIQVRVPPGGTSLPPGYHLVYFTKGGLKSELGADGTDTSFVSPFPFTRRIWAGGKTEC
;
A
#
# COMPACT_ATOMS: atom_id res chain seq x y z
N MET A 1 -12.88 68.24 54.33
CA MET A 1 -12.52 69.34 53.40
C MET A 1 -12.77 68.81 51.99
N PHE A 2 -13.76 69.39 51.31
CA PHE A 2 -14.25 69.09 49.95
C PHE A 2 -13.15 69.36 48.89
N PRO A 3 -13.18 68.81 47.64
CA PRO A 3 -14.39 68.85 46.79
C PRO A 3 -14.68 67.69 45.83
N ARG A 4 -15.92 67.81 45.29
CA ARG A 4 -16.56 67.10 44.18
C ARG A 4 -16.04 67.61 42.82
N THR A 5 -16.03 66.73 41.81
CA THR A 5 -16.18 67.01 40.36
C THR A 5 -16.50 65.66 39.68
N PHE A 6 -17.70 65.37 39.15
CA PHE A 6 -18.41 65.79 37.94
C PHE A 6 -17.75 65.45 36.59
N ALA A 7 -18.56 64.78 35.73
CA ALA A 7 -18.44 64.54 34.28
C ALA A 7 -17.31 63.57 33.84
N SER A 8 -17.42 62.77 32.78
CA SER A 8 -18.34 62.74 31.63
C SER A 8 -18.35 61.33 31.01
N SER A 9 -19.48 60.96 30.39
CA SER A 9 -19.59 59.81 29.48
C SER A 9 -18.65 60.00 28.30
N GLN A 10 -17.72 59.07 28.07
CA GLN A 10 -16.99 58.95 26.81
C GLN A 10 -17.12 57.54 26.23
N SER A 11 -17.52 57.54 24.97
CA SER A 11 -17.80 56.44 24.05
C SER A 11 -16.58 55.54 23.83
N ARG A 12 -16.81 54.23 23.76
CA ARG A 12 -15.77 53.23 23.46
C ARG A 12 -15.34 53.33 21.99
N PRO A 13 -14.04 53.41 21.66
CA PRO A 13 -13.59 53.25 20.29
C PRO A 13 -13.55 51.76 19.92
N ILE A 14 -14.13 51.43 18.75
CA ILE A 14 -14.07 50.10 18.15
C ILE A 14 -12.69 49.93 17.50
N LEU A 15 -11.78 49.21 18.15
CA LEU A 15 -10.53 48.77 17.52
C LEU A 15 -10.83 47.65 16.51
N LYS A 16 -10.67 47.95 15.23
CA LYS A 16 -10.62 46.94 14.17
C LYS A 16 -9.25 46.27 14.21
N ASN A 17 -9.12 45.18 14.96
CA ASN A 17 -7.94 44.32 14.89
C ASN A 17 -7.99 43.49 13.59
N SER A 18 -7.34 44.01 12.55
CA SER A 18 -6.86 43.18 11.43
C SER A 18 -5.62 42.44 11.90
N LEU A 19 -5.78 41.17 12.28
CA LEU A 19 -4.63 40.28 12.49
C LEU A 19 -4.43 39.43 11.24
N ILE A 20 -3.33 39.78 10.56
CA ILE A 20 -2.74 39.16 9.39
C ILE A 20 -2.61 37.64 9.64
N SER A 21 -3.34 36.83 8.88
CA SER A 21 -3.12 35.39 8.84
C SER A 21 -1.79 35.11 8.14
N VAL A 22 -0.71 34.92 8.91
CA VAL A 22 0.53 34.36 8.39
C VAL A 22 0.26 32.91 8.05
N SER A 23 -0.04 32.65 6.77
CA SER A 23 -0.15 31.31 6.24
C SER A 23 1.26 30.69 6.21
N LYS A 24 1.61 29.94 7.27
CA LYS A 24 2.77 29.06 7.25
C LYS A 24 2.52 28.02 6.16
N ARG A 25 3.10 28.22 4.98
CA ARG A 25 3.24 27.15 3.98
C ARG A 25 4.06 26.04 4.63
N LEU A 26 3.38 25.00 5.10
CA LEU A 26 4.01 23.77 5.55
C LEU A 26 4.71 23.15 4.34
N SER A 27 6.04 23.20 4.35
CA SER A 27 6.92 22.52 3.41
C SER A 27 6.81 20.99 3.60
N HIS A 28 5.70 20.40 3.17
CA HIS A 28 5.44 18.95 3.26
C HIS A 28 6.47 18.13 2.46
N GLY A 29 6.99 18.67 1.35
CA GLY A 29 7.81 17.89 0.41
C GLY A 29 9.23 17.52 0.84
N SER A 30 9.76 18.07 1.94
CA SER A 30 11.13 17.76 2.43
C SER A 30 11.12 16.72 3.56
N ARG A 31 10.16 16.80 4.49
CA ARG A 31 9.99 15.82 5.58
C ARG A 31 9.48 14.47 5.08
N ASP A 32 8.52 14.47 4.14
CA ASP A 32 8.00 13.22 3.56
C ASP A 32 9.05 12.44 2.78
N ARG A 33 9.98 13.14 2.10
CA ARG A 33 11.11 12.50 1.42
C ARG A 33 12.07 11.81 2.40
N SER A 34 12.32 12.42 3.56
CA SER A 34 13.17 11.84 4.60
C SER A 34 12.58 10.54 5.17
N ILE A 35 11.26 10.52 5.43
CA ILE A 35 10.58 9.35 6.01
C ILE A 35 10.49 8.19 5.00
N GLY A 36 10.24 8.50 3.72
CA GLY A 36 10.25 7.49 2.66
C GLY A 36 11.63 6.86 2.46
N GLN A 37 12.71 7.65 2.54
CA GLN A 37 14.08 7.15 2.47
C GLN A 37 14.43 6.25 3.66
N GLU A 38 13.97 6.59 4.86
CA GLU A 38 14.19 5.77 6.06
C GLU A 38 13.48 4.42 5.95
N ALA A 39 12.20 4.41 5.55
CA ALA A 39 11.44 3.18 5.32
C ALA A 39 12.09 2.28 4.25
N ALA A 40 12.58 2.87 3.15
CA ALA A 40 13.31 2.16 2.11
C ALA A 40 14.64 1.57 2.63
N SER A 41 15.33 2.31 3.50
CA SER A 41 16.58 1.86 4.15
C SER A 41 16.32 0.69 5.09
N MET A 42 15.24 0.73 5.88
CA MET A 42 14.81 -0.39 6.73
C MET A 42 14.48 -1.64 5.89
N MET A 43 13.75 -1.48 4.79
CA MET A 43 13.44 -2.59 3.88
C MET A 43 14.72 -3.20 3.31
N THR A 44 15.64 -2.37 2.83
CA THR A 44 16.92 -2.84 2.28
C THR A 44 17.73 -3.58 3.34
N ARG A 45 17.84 -3.03 4.55
CA ARG A 45 18.55 -3.66 5.68
C ARG A 45 17.97 -5.02 6.05
N ASN A 46 16.64 -5.16 6.00
CA ASN A 46 15.97 -6.40 6.40
C ASN A 46 15.99 -7.47 5.30
N PHE A 47 15.96 -7.08 4.01
CA PHE A 47 15.67 -8.00 2.91
C PHE A 47 16.72 -8.11 1.81
N LYS A 48 17.71 -7.21 1.72
CA LYS A 48 18.67 -7.16 0.59
C LYS A 48 19.27 -8.53 0.22
N ASP A 49 19.66 -9.30 1.23
CA ASP A 49 20.34 -10.59 1.04
C ASP A 49 19.46 -11.78 1.45
N ARG A 50 18.16 -11.55 1.75
CA ARG A 50 17.24 -12.62 2.12
C ARG A 50 16.63 -13.24 0.87
N ARG A 51 16.80 -14.56 0.74
CA ARG A 51 16.15 -15.36 -0.31
C ARG A 51 15.16 -16.34 0.30
N PHE A 52 13.99 -16.44 -0.32
CA PHE A 52 12.98 -17.43 0.03
C PHE A 52 12.80 -18.41 -1.12
N ILE A 53 12.76 -19.71 -0.82
CA ILE A 53 12.44 -20.75 -1.80
C ILE A 53 11.11 -21.36 -1.38
N ARG A 54 10.15 -21.39 -2.31
CA ARG A 54 8.85 -22.04 -2.14
C ARG A 54 8.64 -23.05 -3.25
N ARG A 55 8.00 -24.16 -2.92
CA ARG A 55 7.62 -25.21 -3.88
C ARG A 55 6.11 -25.38 -3.80
N GLN A 56 5.47 -25.48 -4.96
CA GLN A 56 4.05 -25.76 -5.06
C GLN A 56 3.84 -26.69 -6.26
N ILE A 57 3.01 -27.71 -6.07
CA ILE A 57 2.54 -28.56 -7.16
C ILE A 57 1.37 -27.82 -7.83
N LEU A 58 1.50 -27.57 -9.12
CA LEU A 58 0.45 -26.90 -9.90
C LEU A 58 -0.52 -27.94 -10.41
N HIS A 59 -1.72 -27.95 -9.82
CA HIS A 59 -2.76 -28.88 -10.20
C HIS A 59 -3.54 -28.37 -11.41
N ALA A 60 -3.98 -29.27 -12.31
CA ALA A 60 -4.73 -28.93 -13.50
C ALA A 60 -5.96 -28.05 -13.21
N ASN A 61 -6.66 -28.32 -12.10
CA ASN A 61 -7.81 -27.51 -11.66
C ASN A 61 -7.43 -26.05 -11.34
N GLN A 62 -6.26 -25.82 -10.72
CA GLN A 62 -5.81 -24.47 -10.40
C GLN A 62 -5.47 -23.69 -11.68
N VAL A 63 -4.78 -24.35 -12.61
CA VAL A 63 -4.44 -23.81 -13.93
C VAL A 63 -5.67 -23.48 -14.75
N GLN A 64 -6.64 -24.40 -14.79
CA GLN A 64 -7.91 -24.19 -15.45
C GLN A 64 -8.65 -22.98 -14.88
N LYS A 65 -8.85 -22.94 -13.56
CA LYS A 65 -9.56 -21.82 -12.90
C LYS A 65 -8.90 -20.48 -13.20
N LEU A 66 -7.58 -20.38 -13.09
CA LEU A 66 -6.87 -19.14 -13.41
C LEU A 66 -7.09 -18.73 -14.87
N ALA A 67 -6.90 -19.66 -15.81
CA ALA A 67 -7.06 -19.36 -17.23
C ALA A 67 -8.50 -18.92 -17.57
N LEU A 68 -9.50 -19.57 -16.97
CA LEU A 68 -10.91 -19.17 -17.11
C LEU A 68 -11.18 -17.79 -16.51
N THR A 69 -10.64 -17.47 -15.33
CA THR A 69 -10.72 -16.12 -14.74
C THR A 69 -10.10 -15.05 -15.64
N LEU A 70 -9.03 -15.40 -16.36
CA LEU A 70 -8.36 -14.52 -17.31
C LEU A 70 -9.00 -14.54 -18.72
N HIS A 71 -10.19 -15.13 -18.87
CA HIS A 71 -10.91 -15.25 -20.15
C HIS A 71 -10.06 -15.93 -21.25
N ARG A 72 -9.27 -16.95 -20.89
CA ARG A 72 -8.48 -17.77 -21.81
C ARG A 72 -9.05 -19.19 -21.86
N PRO A 73 -10.01 -19.46 -22.75
CA PRO A 73 -10.69 -20.76 -22.82
C PRO A 73 -9.83 -21.85 -23.45
N VAL A 74 -8.68 -21.52 -24.06
CA VAL A 74 -7.80 -22.51 -24.70
C VAL A 74 -6.38 -22.39 -24.13
N LEU A 75 -5.82 -23.51 -23.69
CA LEU A 75 -4.41 -23.64 -23.27
C LEU A 75 -3.72 -24.75 -24.07
N SER A 76 -2.58 -24.44 -24.68
CA SER A 76 -1.80 -25.39 -25.51
C SER A 76 -2.66 -26.15 -26.54
N GLY A 77 -3.64 -25.48 -27.14
CA GLY A 77 -4.56 -26.07 -28.12
C GLY A 77 -5.71 -26.91 -27.54
N VAL A 78 -5.83 -27.01 -26.20
CA VAL A 78 -6.92 -27.71 -25.52
C VAL A 78 -7.96 -26.69 -25.06
N ASP A 79 -9.23 -26.92 -25.42
CA ASP A 79 -10.36 -26.18 -24.84
C ASP A 79 -10.55 -26.61 -23.38
N ILE A 80 -10.27 -25.69 -22.47
CA ILE A 80 -10.30 -25.93 -21.03
C ILE A 80 -11.67 -25.67 -20.40
N GLN A 81 -12.68 -25.27 -21.17
CA GLN A 81 -14.07 -25.23 -20.69
C GLN A 81 -14.67 -26.63 -20.63
N VAL A 82 -14.29 -27.49 -21.59
CA VAL A 82 -14.83 -28.84 -21.74
C VAL A 82 -14.03 -29.86 -20.94
N ARG A 83 -12.71 -29.67 -20.83
CA ARG A 83 -11.82 -30.62 -20.17
C ARG A 83 -10.74 -29.93 -19.36
N VAL A 84 -10.32 -30.54 -18.25
CA VAL A 84 -9.14 -30.07 -17.50
C VAL A 84 -7.87 -30.10 -18.38
N PRO A 85 -6.93 -29.16 -18.20
CA PRO A 85 -5.64 -29.20 -18.87
C PRO A 85 -4.91 -30.52 -18.55
N PRO A 86 -4.40 -31.26 -19.55
CA PRO A 86 -3.65 -32.48 -19.30
C PRO A 86 -2.34 -32.21 -18.57
N GLY A 87 -1.80 -33.24 -17.89
CA GLY A 87 -0.46 -33.16 -17.31
C GLY A 87 0.59 -32.81 -18.37
N GLY A 88 1.55 -31.94 -18.02
CA GLY A 88 2.55 -31.45 -18.95
C GLY A 88 2.11 -30.28 -19.83
N THR A 89 0.88 -29.75 -19.65
CA THR A 89 0.44 -28.51 -20.32
C THR A 89 1.39 -27.37 -19.99
N SER A 90 1.91 -26.70 -21.03
CA SER A 90 2.77 -25.53 -20.86
C SER A 90 1.99 -24.35 -20.30
N LEU A 91 2.53 -23.69 -19.29
CA LEU A 91 1.89 -22.52 -18.68
C LEU A 91 2.22 -21.25 -19.46
N PRO A 92 1.23 -20.38 -19.73
CA PRO A 92 1.51 -19.08 -20.32
C PRO A 92 2.42 -18.22 -19.42
N PRO A 93 3.17 -17.27 -20.00
CA PRO A 93 3.98 -16.32 -19.24
C PRO A 93 3.18 -15.58 -18.15
N GLY A 94 3.82 -15.33 -17.02
CA GLY A 94 3.23 -14.61 -15.87
C GLY A 94 2.33 -15.43 -14.96
N TYR A 95 1.96 -16.67 -15.31
CA TYR A 95 1.09 -17.51 -14.48
C TYR A 95 1.72 -17.83 -13.11
N HIS A 96 3.05 -17.88 -13.03
CA HIS A 96 3.79 -18.10 -11.79
C HIS A 96 3.62 -16.99 -10.75
N LEU A 97 3.07 -15.82 -11.11
CA LEU A 97 2.83 -14.70 -10.17
C LEU A 97 1.64 -14.94 -9.25
N VAL A 98 0.69 -15.79 -9.66
CA VAL A 98 -0.53 -16.09 -8.89
C VAL A 98 -0.34 -17.34 -8.02
N TYR A 99 0.57 -18.22 -8.43
CA TYR A 99 0.94 -19.40 -7.66
C TYR A 99 1.98 -19.05 -6.58
N PHE A 100 2.29 -20.01 -5.72
CA PHE A 100 3.11 -19.83 -4.50
C PHE A 100 2.44 -18.98 -3.43
N THR A 101 1.13 -19.16 -3.24
CA THR A 101 0.37 -18.55 -2.15
C THR A 101 0.96 -18.93 -0.80
N LYS A 102 1.16 -17.96 0.08
CA LYS A 102 1.62 -18.22 1.45
C LYS A 102 0.57 -19.09 2.16
N GLY A 103 0.99 -20.25 2.68
CA GLY A 103 0.11 -21.20 3.38
C GLY A 103 -0.16 -20.86 4.85
N GLY A 104 -0.06 -19.57 5.24
CA GLY A 104 -0.28 -19.14 6.62
C GLY A 104 -1.76 -19.15 7.00
N LEU A 105 -2.04 -19.24 8.30
CA LEU A 105 -3.40 -19.11 8.81
C LEU A 105 -3.87 -17.66 8.67
N LYS A 106 -5.19 -17.46 8.52
CA LYS A 106 -5.77 -16.10 8.49
C LYS A 106 -5.41 -15.30 9.75
N SER A 107 -5.25 -15.96 10.90
CA SER A 107 -4.84 -15.35 12.17
C SER A 107 -3.40 -14.84 12.17
N GLU A 108 -2.56 -15.27 11.24
CA GLU A 108 -1.16 -14.84 11.10
C GLU A 108 -1.01 -13.62 10.17
N LEU A 109 -2.10 -13.24 9.48
CA LEU A 109 -2.13 -12.05 8.65
C LEU A 109 -2.23 -10.79 9.52
N GLY A 110 -1.69 -9.69 9.00
CA GLY A 110 -1.86 -8.36 9.60
C GLY A 110 -3.35 -7.96 9.63
N ALA A 111 -3.66 -6.90 10.38
CA ALA A 111 -5.02 -6.39 10.50
C ALA A 111 -5.65 -6.01 9.14
N ASP A 112 -4.82 -5.70 8.14
CA ASP A 112 -5.21 -5.39 6.76
C ASP A 112 -5.28 -6.64 5.84
N GLY A 113 -5.08 -7.84 6.40
CA GLY A 113 -5.05 -9.11 5.67
C GLY A 113 -3.76 -9.36 4.89
N THR A 114 -2.74 -8.52 5.06
CA THR A 114 -1.45 -8.69 4.38
C THR A 114 -0.46 -9.49 5.22
N ASP A 115 0.57 -9.99 4.56
CA ASP A 115 1.66 -10.65 5.26
C ASP A 115 2.48 -9.66 6.12
N THR A 116 2.88 -10.13 7.30
CA THR A 116 3.53 -9.33 8.35
C THR A 116 5.06 -9.27 8.25
N SER A 117 5.68 -9.87 7.23
CA SER A 117 7.16 -9.94 7.12
C SER A 117 7.83 -8.56 7.13
N PHE A 118 7.17 -7.57 6.54
CA PHE A 118 7.60 -6.18 6.57
C PHE A 118 6.37 -5.29 6.67
N VAL A 119 6.36 -4.34 7.60
CA VAL A 119 5.37 -3.27 7.64
C VAL A 119 6.17 -1.98 7.76
N SER A 120 5.92 -1.05 6.84
CA SER A 120 6.58 0.25 6.91
C SER A 120 6.07 1.00 8.14
N PRO A 121 6.93 1.70 8.91
CA PRO A 121 6.48 2.44 10.07
C PRO A 121 5.48 3.55 9.69
N PHE A 122 4.77 4.10 10.68
CA PHE A 122 3.93 5.29 10.50
C PHE A 122 4.69 6.39 9.73
N PRO A 123 4.07 7.13 8.78
CA PRO A 123 2.63 7.27 8.48
C PRO A 123 2.09 6.33 7.39
N PHE A 124 2.85 5.32 6.97
CA PHE A 124 2.45 4.45 5.87
C PHE A 124 1.34 3.48 6.29
N THR A 125 0.13 3.68 5.76
CA THR A 125 -1.06 2.88 6.08
C THR A 125 -1.56 2.03 4.93
N ARG A 126 -1.02 2.21 3.72
CA ARG A 126 -1.42 1.49 2.51
C ARG A 126 -0.20 0.94 1.79
N ARG A 127 -0.41 -0.19 1.12
CA ARG A 127 0.61 -0.89 0.34
C ARG A 127 0.17 -0.90 -1.11
N ILE A 128 1.12 -0.65 -2.01
CA ILE A 128 0.89 -0.70 -3.45
C ILE A 128 1.95 -1.60 -4.09
N TRP A 129 1.60 -2.23 -5.20
CA TRP A 129 2.59 -2.83 -6.08
C TRP A 129 3.24 -1.70 -6.87
N ALA A 130 4.52 -1.43 -6.61
CA ALA A 130 5.27 -0.39 -7.30
C ALA A 130 5.77 -0.82 -8.69
N GLY A 131 5.74 -2.13 -8.98
CA GLY A 131 6.15 -2.71 -10.24
C GLY A 131 6.72 -4.12 -10.08
N GLY A 132 7.21 -4.68 -11.18
CA GLY A 132 7.88 -5.97 -11.22
C GLY A 132 8.44 -6.24 -12.62
N LYS A 133 9.53 -7.00 -12.69
CA LYS A 133 10.09 -7.52 -13.94
C LYS A 133 10.10 -9.04 -13.85
N THR A 134 9.62 -9.70 -14.89
CA THR A 134 9.74 -11.14 -15.06
C THR A 134 10.60 -11.40 -16.29
N GLU A 135 11.51 -12.36 -16.18
CA GLU A 135 12.28 -12.88 -17.30
C GLU A 135 11.77 -14.30 -17.57
N CYS A 136 11.58 -14.62 -18.85
CA CYS A 136 11.11 -15.92 -19.32
C CYS A 136 12.25 -16.62 -20.05
#